data_AF-A0AAV4XND7-F1
#
_entry.id   AF-A0AAV4XND7-F1
#
_cell.length_a   1.000
_cell.length_b   1.000
_cell.length_c   1.000
_cell.angle_alpha   90.00
_cell.angle_beta   90.00
_cell.angle_gamma   90.00
#
_symmetry.space_group_name_H-M   'P 1'
#
loop_
_entity.id
_entity.type
_entity.pdbx_description
1 polymer ?
#
loop_
_entity_poly.entity_id
_entity_poly.type
_entity_poly.pdbx_seq_one_letter_code
_entity_poly.pdbx_strand_id
1 'polypeptide(L)'
;MQPVRKVQTATHFKLVSGPSRSDPNVTADDLLTPCSPGCRGAREMSWVDVPGDKLLEPVITMSDMLLSLEKAKPTVNEHDLIKLEEFMKDFGQEG
;
A
#
# COMPACT_ATOMS: atom_id res chain seq x y z
N MET A 1 -3.61 0.58 -3.75
CA MET A 1 -3.05 -0.07 -2.54
C MET A 1 -1.76 -0.80 -2.89
N GLN A 2 -0.58 -0.23 -2.61
CA GLN A 2 0.70 -0.85 -2.98
C GLN A 2 1.08 -2.07 -2.11
N PRO A 3 0.93 -2.05 -0.77
CA PRO A 3 1.27 -3.21 0.06
C PRO A 3 0.44 -4.46 -0.26
N VAL A 4 -0.87 -4.28 -0.46
CA VAL A 4 -1.78 -5.36 -0.85
C VAL A 4 -1.36 -5.98 -2.18
N ARG A 5 -1.02 -5.14 -3.17
CA ARG A 5 -0.52 -5.63 -4.47
C ARG A 5 0.77 -6.42 -4.31
N LYS A 6 1.73 -5.94 -3.51
CA LYS A 6 2.99 -6.64 -3.25
C LYS A 6 2.76 -8.04 -2.67
N VAL A 7 1.81 -8.19 -1.74
CA VAL A 7 1.44 -9.50 -1.19
C VAL A 7 0.79 -10.37 -2.26
N GLN A 8 -0.20 -9.85 -2.97
CA GLN A 8 -0.98 -10.63 -3.95
C GLN A 8 -0.15 -11.12 -5.15
N THR A 9 0.85 -10.34 -5.58
CA THR A 9 1.71 -10.69 -6.72
C THR A 9 3.03 -11.34 -6.30
N ALA A 10 3.25 -11.56 -5.01
CA ALA A 10 4.46 -12.22 -4.54
C ALA A 10 4.48 -13.69 -4.96
N THR A 11 5.65 -14.15 -5.42
CA THR A 11 5.90 -15.56 -5.72
C THR A 11 6.70 -16.25 -4.63
N HIS A 12 7.28 -15.48 -3.71
CA HIS A 12 8.13 -15.99 -2.64
C HIS A 12 7.86 -15.26 -1.33
N PHE A 13 7.89 -16.02 -0.25
CA PHE A 13 7.78 -15.53 1.11
C PHE A 13 8.95 -16.03 1.93
N LYS A 14 9.39 -15.24 2.91
CA LYS A 14 10.42 -15.64 3.86
C LYS A 14 9.87 -15.60 5.28
N LEU A 15 10.36 -16.52 6.11
CA LEU A 15 10.08 -16.54 7.54
C LEU A 15 10.80 -15.38 8.23
N VAL A 16 10.11 -14.67 9.10
CA VAL A 16 10.63 -13.51 9.84
C VAL A 16 10.04 -13.44 11.24
N SER A 17 10.81 -12.82 12.14
CA SER A 17 10.33 -12.43 13.47
C SER A 17 9.64 -11.07 13.42
N GLY A 18 8.53 -10.93 14.14
CA GLY A 18 7.82 -9.66 14.27
C GLY A 18 6.72 -9.71 15.33
N PRO A 19 5.98 -8.62 15.54
CA PRO A 19 4.88 -8.59 16.50
C PRO A 19 3.81 -9.62 16.14
N SER A 20 3.35 -10.39 17.12
CA SER A 20 2.26 -11.34 16.95
C SER A 20 0.99 -10.63 16.51
N ARG A 21 0.20 -11.28 15.65
CA ARG A 21 -1.08 -10.75 15.17
C ARG A 21 -2.18 -10.77 16.23
N SER A 22 -2.00 -11.57 17.27
CA SER A 22 -2.93 -11.65 18.40
C SER A 22 -2.54 -10.72 19.55
N ASP A 23 -1.24 -10.46 19.76
CA ASP A 23 -0.73 -9.56 20.79
C ASP A 23 0.54 -8.84 20.30
N PRO A 24 0.50 -7.52 20.05
CA PRO A 24 1.65 -6.79 19.53
C PRO A 24 2.84 -6.68 20.50
N ASN A 25 2.65 -7.00 21.79
CA ASN A 25 3.75 -7.00 22.77
C ASN A 25 4.56 -8.31 22.74
N VAL A 26 4.07 -9.33 22.05
CA VAL A 26 4.73 -10.63 21.92
C VAL A 26 5.39 -10.72 20.55
N THR A 27 6.63 -11.22 20.50
CA THR A 27 7.31 -11.52 19.23
C THR A 27 6.95 -12.92 18.76
N ALA A 28 6.47 -13.05 17.52
CA ALA A 28 6.26 -14.29 16.82
C ALA A 28 7.38 -14.50 15.79
N ASP A 29 8.01 -15.67 15.80
CA ASP A 29 9.14 -16.01 14.91
C ASP A 29 8.71 -16.78 13.65
N ASP A 30 7.40 -16.95 13.45
CA ASP A 30 6.81 -17.77 12.39
C ASP A 30 5.99 -16.96 11.36
N LEU A 31 6.23 -15.65 11.30
CA LEU A 31 5.56 -14.79 10.33
C LEU A 31 6.17 -14.94 8.93
N LEU A 32 5.37 -14.71 7.90
CA LEU A 32 5.73 -14.79 6.50
C LEU A 32 5.56 -13.43 5.83
N THR A 33 6.64 -12.91 5.25
CA THR A 33 6.61 -11.65 4.49
C THR A 33 7.01 -11.87 3.04
N PRO A 34 6.38 -11.18 2.06
CA PRO A 34 6.82 -11.20 0.67
C PRO A 34 8.31 -10.88 0.53
N CYS A 35 9.00 -11.60 -0.35
CA CYS A 35 10.41 -11.34 -0.64
C CYS A 35 10.76 -11.64 -2.10
N SER A 36 11.96 -11.23 -2.53
CA SER A 36 12.48 -11.61 -3.85
C SER A 36 12.91 -13.08 -3.87
N PRO A 37 12.81 -13.80 -5.00
CA PRO A 37 13.29 -15.18 -5.13
C PRO A 37 14.77 -15.38 -4.70
N GLY A 38 15.62 -14.38 -4.93
CA GLY A 38 17.03 -14.43 -4.55
C GLY A 38 17.32 -14.15 -3.06
N CYS A 39 16.31 -13.92 -2.23
CA CYS A 39 16.52 -13.72 -0.79
C CYS A 39 16.89 -15.04 -0.12
N ARG A 40 17.85 -14.99 0.82
CA ARG A 40 18.16 -16.13 1.66
C ARG A 40 16.92 -16.55 2.45
N GLY A 41 16.55 -17.83 2.36
CA GLY A 41 15.36 -18.37 3.04
C GLY A 41 14.04 -18.04 2.35
N ALA A 42 14.07 -17.54 1.11
CA ALA A 42 12.90 -17.43 0.27
C ALA A 42 12.30 -18.82 0.01
N ARG A 43 11.00 -18.95 0.24
CA ARG A 43 10.20 -20.14 -0.04
C ARG A 43 9.24 -19.78 -1.17
N GLU A 44 9.25 -20.58 -2.22
CA GLU A 44 8.31 -20.42 -3.34
C GLU A 44 6.91 -20.81 -2.86
N MET A 45 6.03 -19.81 -2.76
CA MET A 45 4.63 -19.97 -2.36
C MET A 45 3.85 -18.68 -2.68
N SER A 46 2.54 -18.80 -2.83
CA SER A 46 1.63 -17.68 -3.07
C SER A 46 1.01 -17.19 -1.76
N TRP A 47 0.41 -16.00 -1.78
CA TRP A 47 -0.33 -15.46 -0.63
C TRP A 47 -1.50 -16.35 -0.19
N VAL A 48 -2.05 -17.17 -1.10
CA VAL A 48 -3.12 -18.12 -0.78
C VAL A 48 -2.66 -19.24 0.16
N ASP A 49 -1.36 -19.52 0.18
CA ASP A 49 -0.73 -20.55 1.02
C ASP A 49 -0.30 -19.99 2.39
N VAL A 50 -0.40 -18.67 2.59
CA VAL A 50 -0.01 -17.99 3.83
C VAL A 50 -1.19 -17.97 4.79
N PRO A 51 -1.07 -18.52 6.01
CA PRO A 51 -2.12 -18.40 7.02
C PRO A 51 -2.41 -16.93 7.35
N GLY A 52 -3.69 -16.58 7.52
CA GLY A 52 -4.11 -15.19 7.71
C GLY A 52 -3.52 -14.51 8.96
N ASP A 53 -3.21 -15.29 10.00
CA ASP A 53 -2.58 -14.85 11.24
C ASP A 53 -1.04 -14.82 11.18
N LYS A 54 -0.45 -15.27 10.06
CA LYS A 54 1.00 -15.36 9.86
C LYS A 54 1.54 -14.40 8.81
N LEU A 55 0.69 -13.73 8.05
CA LEU A 55 1.15 -12.72 7.09
C LEU A 55 1.77 -11.53 7.81
N LEU A 56 3.01 -11.16 7.45
CA LEU A 56 3.64 -9.88 7.77
C LEU A 56 3.63 -8.96 6.55
N GLU A 57 2.68 -8.02 6.50
CA GLU A 57 2.60 -7.06 5.40
C GLU A 57 3.86 -6.20 5.29
N PRO A 58 4.33 -5.90 4.08
CA PRO A 58 5.45 -5.00 3.89
C PRO A 58 5.05 -3.57 4.28
N VAL A 59 5.99 -2.85 4.89
CA VAL A 59 5.82 -1.42 5.19
C VAL A 59 5.71 -0.60 3.91
N ILE A 60 4.91 0.46 3.96
CA ILE A 60 4.80 1.42 2.86
C ILE A 60 6.11 2.22 2.78
N THR A 61 6.66 2.30 1.58
CA THR A 61 7.88 3.06 1.28
C THR A 61 7.58 4.30 0.45
N MET A 62 8.52 5.24 0.36
CA MET A 62 8.37 6.40 -0.53
C MET A 62 8.22 6.00 -2.01
N SER A 63 8.87 4.92 -2.44
CA SER A 63 8.71 4.38 -3.79
C SER A 63 7.26 3.95 -4.07
N ASP A 64 6.56 3.42 -3.06
CA ASP A 64 5.15 3.07 -3.18
C ASP A 64 4.26 4.31 -3.37
N MET A 65 4.59 5.40 -2.69
CA MET A 65 3.90 6.67 -2.82
C MET A 65 4.09 7.24 -4.24
N LEU A 66 5.31 7.26 -4.75
CA LEU A 66 5.63 7.73 -6.10
C LEU A 66 4.89 6.92 -7.17
N LEU A 67 4.93 5.58 -7.08
CA LEU A 67 4.20 4.69 -8.00
C LEU A 67 2.68 4.86 -7.94
N SER A 68 2.15 5.31 -6.80
CA SER A 68 0.72 5.59 -6.63
C SER A 68 0.37 6.95 -7.24
N LEU A 69 1.21 7.96 -7.03
CA LEU A 69 1.06 9.31 -7.59
C LEU A 69 1.11 9.29 -9.12
N GLU A 70 2.04 8.53 -9.71
CA GLU A 70 2.16 8.40 -11.18
C GLU A 70 0.86 7.90 -11.85
N LYS A 71 0.08 7.08 -11.13
CA LYS A 71 -1.19 6.53 -11.62
C LYS A 71 -2.40 7.42 -11.30
N ALA A 72 -2.25 8.37 -10.39
CA ALA A 72 -3.30 9.29 -9.99
C ALA A 72 -3.24 10.55 -10.86
N LYS A 73 -4.21 10.69 -11.77
CA LYS A 73 -4.34 11.89 -12.60
C LYS A 73 -5.06 12.99 -11.83
N PRO A 74 -4.68 14.27 -12.03
CA PRO A 74 -5.45 15.39 -11.49
C PRO A 74 -6.87 15.34 -12.04
N THR A 75 -7.86 15.48 -11.15
CA THR A 75 -9.29 15.39 -11.51
C THR A 75 -9.90 16.75 -11.83
N VAL A 76 -9.33 17.82 -11.29
CA VAL A 76 -9.76 19.21 -11.55
C VAL A 76 -8.93 19.75 -12.69
N ASN A 77 -9.61 20.20 -13.74
CA ASN A 77 -8.98 20.84 -14.89
C ASN A 77 -9.11 22.38 -14.79
N GLU A 78 -8.41 23.08 -15.68
CA GLU A 78 -8.41 24.55 -15.69
C GLU A 78 -9.80 25.16 -15.96
N HIS A 79 -10.63 24.53 -16.78
CA HIS A 79 -12.00 25.02 -17.03
C HIS A 79 -12.90 24.93 -15.80
N ASP A 80 -12.70 23.94 -14.94
CA ASP A 80 -13.42 23.86 -13.67
C ASP A 80 -13.07 25.05 -12.78
N LEU A 81 -11.79 25.47 -12.78
CA LEU A 81 -11.32 26.62 -12.02
C LEU A 81 -11.89 27.94 -12.56
N ILE A 82 -11.94 28.12 -13.88
CA ILE A 82 -12.51 29.32 -14.52
C ILE A 82 -13.97 29.52 -14.08
N LYS A 83 -14.79 28.46 -14.09
CA LYS A 83 -16.19 28.55 -13.66
C LYS A 83 -16.33 28.93 -12.19
N LEU A 84 -15.43 28.43 -11.34
CA LEU A 84 -15.41 28.78 -9.92
C LEU A 84 -15.01 30.25 -9.71
N GLU A 85 -14.07 30.75 -10.50
CA GLU A 85 -13.68 32.16 -10.49
C GLU A 85 -14.79 33.09 -10.99
N GLU A 86 -15.49 32.71 -12.06
CA GLU A 86 -16.66 33.44 -12.57
C GLU A 86 -17.76 33.52 -11.51
N PHE A 87 -18.13 32.39 -10.90
CA PHE A 87 -19.11 32.36 -9.81
C PHE A 87 -18.69 33.27 -8.65
N MET A 88 -17.42 33.20 -8.23
CA MET A 88 -16.90 34.05 -7.16
C MET A 88 -16.97 35.54 -7.51
N LYS A 89 -16.74 35.90 -8.77
CA LYS A 89 -16.79 37.28 -9.24
C LYS A 89 -18.22 37.82 -9.29
N ASP A 90 -19.18 36.98 -9.68
CA ASP A 90 -20.57 37.39 -9.89
C ASP A 90 -21.37 37.51 -8.58
N PHE A 91 -21.08 36.67 -7.57
CA PHE A 91 -21.88 36.57 -6.33
C PHE A 91 -21.12 37.03 -5.07
N GLY A 92 -19.78 37.06 -5.09
CA GLY A 92 -18.99 37.49 -3.93
C GLY A 92 -19.26 36.65 -2.67
N GLN A 93 -19.49 37.31 -1.54
CA GLN A 93 -19.71 36.65 -0.24
C GLN A 93 -21.18 36.49 0.17
N GLU A 94 -22.09 37.31 -0.35
CA GLU A 94 -23.49 37.36 0.11
C GLU A 94 -24.51 36.79 -0.89
N GLY A 95 -24.08 36.34 -2.07
CA GLY A 95 -24.94 35.71 -3.07
C GLY A 95 -25.69 36.72 -3.91
#